data_AF-A0A5J4P9J8-F1
#
_entry.id   AF-A0A5J4P9J8-F1
#
_cell.length_a   1.000
_cell.length_b   1.000
_cell.length_c   1.000
_cell.angle_alpha   90.00
_cell.angle_beta   90.00
_cell.angle_gamma   90.00
#
_symmetry.space_group_name_H-M   'P 1'
#
loop_
_entity.id
_entity.type
_entity.pdbx_description
1 polymer ?
#
loop_
_entity_poly.entity_id
_entity_poly.type
_entity_poly.pdbx_seq_one_letter_code
_entity_poly.pdbx_strand_id
1 'polypeptide(L)'
;RHLEDFKIFELPILVGISRKSMITRLLNITPQEALNGTAVLNPISLMKGAHIIRVHDVKEAVESIFFSKYLIFNYFKELLRFLVDTNA
;
A
#
# COMPACT_ATOMS: atom_id res chain seq x y z
N ARG A 1 6.25 -9.45 -4.17
CA ARG A 1 6.98 -10.21 -3.12
C ARG A 1 8.37 -9.61 -2.88
N HIS A 2 9.19 -9.47 -3.92
CA HIS A 2 10.59 -9.01 -3.87
C HIS A 2 10.79 -7.53 -4.27
N LEU A 3 9.89 -6.64 -3.84
CA LEU A 3 10.00 -5.22 -4.25
C LEU A 3 11.23 -4.54 -3.62
N GLU A 4 11.59 -4.97 -2.40
CA GLU A 4 12.67 -4.38 -1.62
C GLU A 4 14.05 -4.70 -2.20
N ASP A 5 14.17 -5.78 -2.97
CA ASP A 5 15.41 -6.20 -3.64
C ASP A 5 15.88 -5.14 -4.65
N PHE A 6 14.96 -4.33 -5.19
CA PHE A 6 15.28 -3.22 -6.08
C PHE A 6 15.98 -2.04 -5.39
N LYS A 7 16.06 -2.03 -4.05
CA LYS A 7 16.84 -1.02 -3.30
C LYS A 7 18.32 -1.02 -3.68
N ILE A 8 18.85 -2.15 -4.19
CA ILE A 8 20.24 -2.24 -4.69
C ILE A 8 20.57 -1.21 -5.75
N PHE A 9 19.57 -0.75 -6.51
CA PHE A 9 19.78 0.24 -7.55
C PHE A 9 19.92 1.67 -7.02
N GLU A 10 19.65 1.91 -5.73
CA GLU A 10 19.71 3.24 -5.09
C GLU A 10 18.90 4.32 -5.82
N LEU A 11 17.87 3.90 -6.56
CA LEU A 11 16.99 4.76 -7.34
C LEU A 11 15.55 4.72 -6.79
N PRO A 12 14.76 5.80 -7.01
CA PRO A 12 13.34 5.79 -6.69
C PRO A 12 12.60 4.66 -7.43
N ILE A 13 11.82 3.89 -6.68
CA ILE A 13 11.05 2.76 -7.20
C ILE A 13 9.64 3.22 -7.58
N LEU A 14 9.27 3.07 -8.86
CA LEU A 14 7.91 3.29 -9.36
C LEU A 14 7.15 1.97 -9.48
N VAL A 15 5.94 1.91 -8.92
CA VAL A 15 5.04 0.76 -9.01
C VAL A 15 3.77 1.12 -9.77
N GLY A 16 3.45 0.33 -10.81
CA GLY A 16 2.29 0.52 -11.68
C GLY A 16 1.37 -0.70 -11.68
N ILE A 17 0.63 -0.91 -10.59
CA ILE A 17 -0.23 -2.08 -10.36
C ILE A 17 -1.72 -1.85 -10.70
N SER A 18 -2.14 -0.59 -10.81
CA SER A 18 -3.54 -0.22 -11.03
C SER A 18 -4.10 -0.90 -12.29
N ARG A 19 -5.21 -1.63 -12.13
CA ARG A 19 -5.93 -2.35 -13.20
C ARG A 19 -5.09 -3.41 -13.95
N LYS A 20 -4.02 -3.92 -13.34
CA LYS A 20 -3.18 -4.97 -13.96
C LYS A 20 -3.86 -6.34 -13.94
N SER A 21 -3.52 -7.16 -14.94
CA SER A 21 -4.06 -8.51 -15.13
C SER A 21 -3.86 -9.42 -13.93
N MET A 22 -2.82 -9.19 -13.12
CA MET A 22 -2.61 -9.91 -11.86
C MET A 22 -3.81 -9.76 -10.90
N ILE A 23 -4.40 -8.57 -10.80
CA ILE A 23 -5.59 -8.33 -9.96
C ILE A 23 -6.83 -8.93 -10.63
N THR A 24 -7.03 -8.64 -11.91
CA THR A 24 -8.26 -9.01 -12.63
C THR A 24 -8.40 -10.53 -12.78
N ARG A 25 -7.30 -11.25 -13.03
CA ARG A 25 -7.29 -12.71 -13.12
C ARG A 25 -7.49 -13.38 -11.77
N LEU A 26 -6.94 -12.81 -10.69
CA LEU A 26 -7.09 -13.35 -9.34
C LEU A 26 -8.54 -13.26 -8.87
N LEU A 27 -9.19 -12.12 -9.13
CA LEU A 27 -10.55 -11.85 -8.68
C LEU A 27 -11.62 -12.24 -9.71
N ASN A 28 -11.22 -12.66 -10.92
CA ASN A 28 -12.09 -12.95 -12.06
C ASN A 28 -13.05 -11.77 -12.40
N ILE A 29 -12.47 -10.57 -12.51
CA ILE A 29 -13.19 -9.32 -12.76
C ILE A 29 -12.60 -8.59 -13.97
N THR A 30 -13.27 -7.53 -14.42
CA THR A 30 -12.75 -6.63 -15.45
C THR A 30 -11.72 -5.62 -14.91
N PRO A 31 -10.88 -5.00 -15.76
CA PRO A 31 -9.97 -3.94 -15.35
C PRO A 31 -10.67 -2.75 -14.68
N GLN A 32 -11.91 -2.44 -15.07
CA GLN A 32 -12.72 -1.36 -14.51
C GLN A 32 -13.14 -1.65 -13.06
N GLU A 33 -13.33 -2.93 -12.71
CA GLU A 33 -13.72 -3.37 -11.36
C GLU A 33 -12.51 -3.58 -10.43
N ALA A 34 -11.28 -3.46 -10.94
CA ALA A 34 -10.04 -3.72 -10.22
C ALA A 34 -9.67 -2.66 -9.16
N LEU A 35 -10.55 -1.70 -8.89
CA LEU A 35 -10.32 -0.61 -7.95
C LEU A 35 -10.00 -1.12 -6.54
N ASN A 36 -10.76 -2.11 -6.04
CA ASN A 36 -10.55 -2.67 -4.71
C ASN A 36 -9.15 -3.29 -4.58
N GLY A 37 -8.77 -4.18 -5.51
CA GLY A 37 -7.44 -4.79 -5.51
C GLY A 37 -6.32 -3.75 -5.64
N THR A 38 -6.55 -2.69 -6.40
CA THR A 38 -5.60 -1.57 -6.52
C THR A 38 -5.46 -0.81 -5.20
N ALA A 39 -6.57 -0.50 -4.53
CA ALA A 39 -6.60 0.21 -3.26
C ALA A 39 -5.89 -0.54 -2.13
N VAL A 40 -5.95 -1.88 -2.12
CA VAL A 40 -5.23 -2.72 -1.16
C VAL A 40 -3.73 -2.77 -1.45
N LEU A 41 -3.35 -2.93 -2.72
CA LEU A 41 -1.95 -3.13 -3.10
C LEU A 41 -1.12 -1.84 -3.12
N ASN A 42 -1.75 -0.67 -3.29
CA ASN A 42 -1.07 0.62 -3.22
C ASN A 42 -0.33 0.85 -1.88
N PRO A 43 -0.99 0.83 -0.70
CA PRO A 43 -0.32 1.02 0.58
C PRO A 43 0.72 -0.08 0.85
N ILE A 44 0.46 -1.33 0.47
CA ILE A 44 1.44 -2.42 0.58
C ILE A 44 2.70 -2.12 -0.23
N SER A 45 2.55 -1.56 -1.44
CA SER A 45 3.69 -1.20 -2.28
C SER A 45 4.55 -0.11 -1.62
N LEU A 46 3.92 0.91 -1.02
CA LEU A 46 4.64 1.94 -0.25
C LEU A 46 5.36 1.35 0.96
N MET A 47 4.68 0.48 1.73
CA MET A 47 5.28 -0.19 2.89
C MET A 47 6.50 -1.05 2.49
N LYS A 48 6.51 -1.56 1.26
CA LYS A 48 7.62 -2.33 0.68
C LYS A 48 8.68 -1.48 -0.02
N GLY A 49 8.64 -0.16 0.13
CA GLY A 49 9.68 0.75 -0.39
C GLY A 49 9.43 1.30 -1.79
N ALA A 50 8.20 1.21 -2.32
CA ALA A 50 7.85 2.03 -3.48
C ALA A 50 7.92 3.53 -3.11
N HIS A 51 8.44 4.33 -4.03
CA HIS A 51 8.53 5.78 -3.89
C HIS A 51 7.42 6.47 -4.67
N ILE A 52 7.04 5.90 -5.82
CA ILE A 52 6.05 6.44 -6.72
C ILE A 52 5.03 5.35 -7.04
N ILE A 53 3.74 5.70 -6.99
CA ILE A 53 2.66 4.82 -7.44
C ILE A 53 1.96 5.45 -8.63
N ARG A 54 1.91 4.69 -9.73
CA ARG A 54 1.21 5.08 -10.95
C ARG A 54 -0.18 4.46 -10.97
N VAL A 55 -1.21 5.31 -10.85
CA VAL A 55 -2.62 4.91 -10.76
C VAL A 55 -3.45 5.54 -11.88
N HIS A 56 -4.59 4.93 -12.19
CA HIS A 56 -5.61 5.54 -13.06
C HIS A 56 -6.59 6.40 -12.26
N ASP A 57 -6.94 5.93 -11.06
CA ASP A 57 -7.95 6.52 -10.18
C ASP A 57 -7.23 7.19 -8.98
N VAL A 58 -6.91 8.47 -9.12
CA VAL A 58 -6.00 9.21 -8.20
C VAL A 58 -6.64 9.43 -6.83
N LYS A 59 -7.93 9.81 -6.80
CA LYS A 59 -8.64 10.14 -5.56
C LYS A 59 -8.66 8.94 -4.60
N GLU A 60 -9.10 7.79 -5.10
CA GLU A 60 -9.25 6.55 -4.36
C GLU A 60 -7.89 5.99 -3.91
N ALA A 61 -6.84 6.18 -4.72
CA ALA A 61 -5.48 5.84 -4.32
C ALA A 61 -5.01 6.70 -3.13
N VAL A 62 -5.24 8.01 -3.17
CA VAL A 62 -4.87 8.91 -2.07
C VAL A 62 -5.65 8.57 -0.81
N GLU A 63 -6.96 8.36 -0.91
CA GLU A 63 -7.83 8.01 0.23
C GLU A 63 -7.41 6.69 0.87
N SER A 64 -7.18 5.64 0.08
CA SER A 64 -6.75 4.32 0.58
C SER A 64 -5.37 4.37 1.26
N ILE A 65 -4.42 5.11 0.70
CA ILE A 65 -3.09 5.30 1.30
C ILE A 65 -3.21 6.09 2.61
N PHE A 66 -3.97 7.18 2.62
CA PHE A 66 -4.16 8.02 3.80
C PHE A 66 -4.80 7.22 4.93
N PHE A 67 -5.88 6.50 4.63
CA PHE A 67 -6.59 5.67 5.61
C PHE A 67 -5.69 4.58 6.18
N SER A 68 -4.94 3.88 5.32
CA SER A 68 -4.00 2.83 5.77
C SER A 68 -2.92 3.40 6.69
N LYS A 69 -2.34 4.56 6.34
CA LYS A 69 -1.33 5.23 7.17
C LYS A 69 -1.90 5.68 8.51
N TYR A 70 -3.10 6.24 8.52
CA TYR A 70 -3.79 6.68 9.73
C TYR A 70 -4.02 5.50 10.69
N LEU A 71 -4.53 4.37 10.19
CA LEU A 71 -4.77 3.19 11.01
C LEU A 71 -3.48 2.63 11.59
N ILE A 72 -2.44 2.44 10.77
CA ILE A 72 -1.16 1.90 11.23
C ILE A 72 -0.54 2.81 12.29
N PHE A 73 -0.56 4.12 12.07
CA PHE A 73 -0.01 5.08 13.01
C PHE A 73 -0.75 5.06 14.36
N ASN A 74 -2.08 5.07 14.34
CA ASN A 74 -2.86 5.08 15.58
C ASN A 74 -2.75 3.75 16.34
N TYR A 75 -2.77 2.63 15.63
CA TYR A 75 -2.58 1.32 16.25
C TYR A 75 -1.22 1.22 16.94
N PHE A 76 -0.15 1.67 16.27
CA PHE A 76 1.18 1.68 16.88
C PHE A 76 1.27 2.63 18.08
N LYS A 77 0.62 3.79 18.00
CA LYS A 77 0.55 4.76 19.10
C LYS A 77 -0.17 4.19 20.33
N GLU A 78 -1.27 3.48 20.14
CA GLU A 78 -1.99 2.81 21.23
C GLU A 78 -1.16 1.68 21.83
N LEU A 79 -0.53 0.86 20.99
CA LEU A 79 0.37 -0.21 21.43
C LEU A 79 1.53 0.34 22.27
N LEU A 80 2.15 1.44 21.84
CA LEU A 80 3.22 2.10 22.60
C LEU A 80 2.73 2.61 23.95
N ARG A 81 1.54 3.23 24.02
CA ARG A 81 0.95 3.69 25.29
C ARG A 81 0.76 2.52 26.26
N PHE A 82 0.15 1.44 25.77
CA PHE A 82 -0.05 0.23 26.56
C PHE A 82 1.28 -0.35 27.09
N LEU A 83 2.32 -0.40 26.26
CA LEU A 83 3.64 -0.87 26.67
C LEU A 83 4.33 0.05 27.68
N VAL A 84 4.10 1.36 27.63
CA VAL A 84 4.63 2.29 28.64
C VAL A 84 3.88 2.13 29.96
N ASP A 85 2.55 2.05 29.91
CA ASP A 85 1.70 1.95 31.11
C ASP A 85 1.84 0.61 31.84
N THR A 86 2.29 -0.46 31.16
CA THR A 86 2.55 -1.77 31.77
C THR A 86 3.97 -1.93 32.33
N ASN A 87 4.89 -1.03 31.98
CA ASN A 87 6.27 -1.01 32.48
C ASN A 87 6.50 0.11 33.54
N ALA A 88 5.44 0.80 33.95
CA ALA A 88 5.41 1.77 35.06
C ALA A 88 4.72 1.17 36.29
#